data_AF-A0A8D8K5N8-F1
#
_entry.id   AF-A0A8D8K5N8-F1
#
_cell.length_a   1.000
_cell.length_b   1.000
_cell.length_c   1.000
_cell.angle_alpha   90.00
_cell.angle_beta   90.00
_cell.angle_gamma   90.00
#
_symmetry.space_group_name_H-M   'P 1'
#
loop_
_entity.id
_entity.type
_entity.pdbx_description
1 polymer ?
#
loop_
_entity_poly.entity_id
_entity_poly.type
_entity_poly.pdbx_seq_one_letter_code
_entity_poly.pdbx_strand_id
1 'polypeptide(L)'
;MFKETPIALGNISKVFCAQWLSNRQVVFGTKCNKLMVYDVNTRKVDAIPTLPNSRGASPDTQSGIHACQINPSNSLLATGARHSADIAIYRLPTLDPLCIGENAHRDWVFDMCWLDDQFLVSGSRDTKLALWRVNEDTMEFPVAASKDGAEGD
;
A
#
# COMPACT_ATOMS: atom_id res chain seq x y z
N MET A 1 17.80 -10.00 -25.67
CA MET A 1 18.08 -8.55 -25.82
C MET A 1 17.28 -7.83 -24.76
N PHE A 2 17.94 -7.10 -23.86
CA PHE A 2 17.30 -6.31 -22.82
C PHE A 2 16.89 -4.96 -23.43
N LYS A 3 15.58 -4.69 -23.51
CA LYS A 3 15.01 -3.51 -24.16
C LYS A 3 13.92 -2.89 -23.29
N GLU A 4 13.94 -1.58 -23.15
CA GLU A 4 12.97 -0.81 -22.42
C GLU A 4 11.72 -0.52 -23.26
N THR A 5 10.58 -0.36 -22.57
CA THR A 5 9.35 0.19 -23.14
C THR A 5 8.81 1.22 -22.14
N PRO A 6 8.89 2.53 -22.42
CA PRO A 6 8.44 3.54 -21.48
C PRO A 6 6.92 3.55 -21.35
N ILE A 7 6.43 3.69 -20.12
CA ILE A 7 5.00 3.84 -19.81
C ILE A 7 4.73 5.31 -19.47
N ALA A 8 3.87 5.96 -20.24
CA ALA A 8 3.46 7.34 -19.97
C ALA A 8 2.33 7.37 -18.92
N LEU A 9 2.63 7.91 -17.74
CA LEU A 9 1.68 7.96 -16.62
C LEU A 9 0.91 9.29 -16.52
N GLY A 10 1.05 10.18 -17.50
CA GLY A 10 0.36 11.48 -17.54
C GLY A 10 0.71 12.37 -16.34
N ASN A 11 -0.30 12.80 -15.59
CA ASN A 11 -0.16 13.74 -14.47
C ASN A 11 0.22 13.08 -13.13
N ILE A 12 0.57 11.79 -13.14
CA ILE A 12 1.01 11.08 -11.94
C ILE A 12 2.43 11.55 -11.57
N SER A 13 2.69 11.71 -10.27
CA SER A 13 4.01 12.11 -9.78
C SER A 13 5.07 11.03 -10.00
N LYS A 14 6.30 11.30 -9.55
CA LYS A 14 7.43 10.36 -9.62
C LYS A 14 7.04 9.01 -9.01
N VAL A 15 7.45 7.92 -9.67
CA VAL A 15 7.33 6.55 -9.16
C VAL A 15 8.58 6.22 -8.37
N PHE A 16 8.41 5.65 -7.18
CA PHE A 16 9.53 5.31 -6.29
C PHE A 16 9.70 3.81 -6.09
N CYS A 17 8.62 3.04 -6.14
CA CYS A 17 8.67 1.58 -6.06
C CYS A 17 7.65 0.96 -7.01
N ALA A 18 7.89 -0.28 -7.42
CA ALA A 18 6.97 -1.05 -8.22
C ALA A 18 7.14 -2.56 -7.97
N GLN A 19 6.05 -3.32 -8.14
CA GLN A 19 6.06 -4.77 -8.04
C GLN A 19 5.01 -5.38 -8.98
N TRP A 20 5.31 -6.55 -9.55
CA TRP A 20 4.31 -7.34 -10.26
C TRP A 20 3.31 -7.92 -9.25
N LEU A 21 2.01 -7.66 -9.46
CA LEU A 21 0.93 -8.35 -8.75
C LEU A 21 0.54 -9.66 -9.45
N SER A 22 0.74 -9.71 -10.77
CA SER A 22 0.41 -10.84 -11.63
C SER A 22 1.17 -10.74 -12.95
N ASN A 23 0.90 -11.64 -13.89
CA ASN A 23 1.39 -11.52 -15.27
C ASN A 23 0.77 -10.34 -16.06
N ARG A 24 -0.20 -9.62 -15.48
CA ARG A 24 -0.94 -8.54 -16.13
C ARG A 24 -0.82 -7.20 -15.40
N GLN A 25 -0.66 -7.21 -14.09
CA GLN A 25 -0.77 -6.03 -13.26
C GLN A 25 0.53 -5.71 -12.54
N VAL A 26 0.92 -4.43 -12.59
CA VAL A 26 2.03 -3.85 -11.83
C VAL A 26 1.45 -2.89 -10.81
N VAL A 27 1.73 -3.09 -9.54
CA VAL A 27 1.48 -2.07 -8.50
C VAL A 27 2.68 -1.17 -8.39
N PHE A 28 2.47 0.11 -8.13
CA PHE A 28 3.55 1.06 -7.91
C PHE A 28 3.16 2.19 -6.97
N GLY A 29 4.14 2.64 -6.17
CA GLY A 29 4.03 3.74 -5.23
C GLY A 29 4.59 5.04 -5.82
N THR A 30 3.95 6.16 -5.49
CA THR A 30 4.30 7.48 -6.03
C THR A 30 4.72 8.46 -4.94
N LYS A 31 5.40 9.55 -5.34
CA LYS A 31 5.79 10.66 -4.45
C LYS A 31 4.61 11.32 -3.74
N CYS A 32 3.41 11.31 -4.32
CA CYS A 32 2.23 11.94 -3.74
C CYS A 32 1.39 10.97 -2.87
N ASN A 33 2.05 9.95 -2.31
CA ASN A 33 1.47 8.91 -1.45
C ASN A 33 0.26 8.20 -2.09
N LYS A 34 0.25 8.09 -3.42
CA LYS A 34 -0.75 7.31 -4.15
C LYS A 34 -0.16 5.96 -4.53
N LEU A 35 -0.92 4.92 -4.23
CA LEU A 35 -0.69 3.56 -4.69
C LEU A 35 -1.54 3.35 -5.95
N MET A 36 -0.91 2.88 -7.02
CA MET A 36 -1.53 2.77 -8.34
C MET A 36 -1.32 1.35 -8.89
N VAL A 37 -2.24 0.89 -9.74
CA VAL A 37 -2.09 -0.33 -10.52
C VAL A 37 -2.08 0.02 -11.99
N TYR A 38 -1.08 -0.48 -12.70
CA TYR A 38 -1.01 -0.46 -14.15
C TYR A 38 -1.35 -1.84 -14.71
N ASP A 39 -2.26 -1.87 -15.67
CA ASP A 39 -2.57 -3.06 -16.45
C ASP A 39 -1.80 -3.01 -17.77
N VAL A 40 -0.91 -3.97 -17.99
CA VAL A 40 -0.01 -3.98 -19.15
C VAL A 40 -0.73 -4.25 -20.49
N ASN A 41 -1.89 -4.92 -20.44
CA ASN A 41 -2.65 -5.26 -21.64
C ASN A 41 -3.55 -4.10 -22.05
N THR A 42 -4.31 -3.53 -21.10
CA THR A 42 -5.23 -2.44 -21.38
C THR A 42 -4.56 -1.06 -21.37
N ARG A 43 -3.35 -0.98 -20.83
CA ARG A 43 -2.59 0.25 -20.58
C ARG A 43 -3.31 1.25 -19.69
N LYS A 44 -4.25 0.77 -18.86
CA LYS A 44 -4.97 1.59 -17.89
C LYS A 44 -4.21 1.68 -16.59
N VAL A 45 -4.41 2.81 -15.90
CA VAL A 45 -3.88 3.08 -14.57
C VAL A 45 -5.04 3.41 -13.66
N ASP A 46 -5.20 2.64 -12.58
CA ASP A 46 -6.22 2.84 -11.57
C ASP A 46 -5.57 3.10 -10.21
N ALA A 47 -6.22 3.91 -9.36
CA ALA A 47 -5.73 4.19 -8.01
C ALA A 47 -6.26 3.12 -7.04
N ILE A 48 -5.39 2.62 -6.16
CA ILE A 48 -5.81 1.79 -5.03
C ILE A 48 -6.22 2.72 -3.87
N PRO A 49 -7.42 2.53 -3.28
CA PRO A 49 -7.84 3.30 -2.12
C PRO A 49 -6.83 3.21 -0.97
N THR A 50 -6.50 4.35 -0.37
CA THR A 50 -5.72 4.38 0.88
C THR A 50 -6.69 4.44 2.05
N LEU A 51 -6.44 3.63 3.09
CA LEU A 51 -7.22 3.71 4.32
C LEU A 51 -7.05 5.11 4.96
N PRO A 52 -8.09 5.64 5.60
CA PRO A 52 -7.96 6.85 6.42
C PRO A 52 -7.08 6.54 7.65
N ASN A 53 -5.98 7.29 7.82
CA ASN A 53 -5.13 7.21 9.02
C ASN A 53 -5.81 7.89 10.22
N SER A 54 -5.42 7.49 11.43
CA SER A 54 -5.84 8.18 12.67
C SER A 54 -5.14 9.53 12.82
N ARG A 55 -3.93 9.66 12.25
CA ARG A 55 -3.13 10.87 12.21
C ARG A 55 -3.43 11.66 10.93
N GLY A 56 -3.73 12.95 11.08
CA GLY A 56 -3.89 13.86 9.95
C GLY A 56 -2.60 13.91 9.11
N ALA A 57 -2.71 13.65 7.81
CA ALA A 57 -1.59 13.80 6.89
C ALA A 57 -1.60 15.22 6.31
N SER A 58 -0.58 16.01 6.62
CA SER A 58 -0.34 17.29 5.93
C SER A 58 0.58 17.07 4.72
N PRO A 59 0.56 17.95 3.71
CA PRO A 59 1.51 17.91 2.59
C PRO A 59 2.98 17.85 3.06
N ASP A 60 3.30 18.47 4.20
CA ASP A 60 4.66 18.51 4.75
C ASP A 60 5.13 17.16 5.30
N THR A 61 4.19 16.27 5.64
CA THR A 61 4.47 14.91 6.13
C THR A 61 4.53 13.86 5.02
N GLN A 62 4.28 14.25 3.76
CA GLN A 62 4.27 13.35 2.61
C GLN A 62 5.63 13.33 1.91
N SER A 63 6.25 12.16 1.87
CA SER A 63 7.51 11.90 1.17
C SER A 63 7.36 11.03 -0.07
N GLY A 64 6.26 10.30 -0.17
CA GLY A 64 6.04 9.23 -1.13
C GLY A 64 5.86 7.87 -0.47
N ILE A 65 5.43 6.92 -1.28
CA ILE A 65 5.51 5.48 -0.99
C ILE A 65 6.83 4.99 -1.57
N HIS A 66 7.83 4.73 -0.72
CA HIS A 66 9.19 4.34 -1.12
C HIS A 66 9.37 2.84 -1.32
N ALA A 67 8.50 2.02 -0.72
CA ALA A 67 8.54 0.58 -0.86
C ALA A 67 7.12 -0.02 -0.93
N CYS A 68 7.00 -1.09 -1.71
CA CYS A 68 5.85 -1.98 -1.74
C CYS A 68 6.37 -3.42 -1.83
N GLN A 69 5.87 -4.31 -0.98
CA GLN A 69 6.36 -5.69 -0.87
C GLN A 69 5.20 -6.68 -0.70
N ILE A 70 5.19 -7.73 -1.51
CA ILE A 70 4.27 -8.87 -1.41
C ILE A 70 4.87 -9.92 -0.47
N ASN A 71 4.04 -10.51 0.40
CA ASN A 71 4.47 -11.61 1.28
C ASN A 71 4.69 -12.93 0.51
N PRO A 72 5.40 -13.93 1.07
CA PRO A 72 5.74 -15.16 0.36
C PRO A 72 4.53 -15.95 -0.20
N SER A 73 3.41 -16.04 0.51
CA SER A 73 2.18 -16.69 0.05
C SER A 73 1.39 -15.91 -1.00
N ASN A 74 1.82 -14.68 -1.33
CA ASN A 74 1.12 -13.78 -2.24
C ASN A 74 -0.31 -13.42 -1.79
N SER A 75 -0.55 -13.45 -0.49
CA SER A 75 -1.84 -13.12 0.12
C SER A 75 -1.92 -11.67 0.61
N LEU A 76 -0.79 -11.00 0.83
CA LEU A 76 -0.72 -9.64 1.38
C LEU A 76 0.27 -8.76 0.61
N LEU A 77 -0.06 -7.48 0.53
CA LEU A 77 0.80 -6.41 0.04
C LEU A 77 1.01 -5.38 1.15
N ALA A 78 2.26 -5.15 1.54
CA ALA A 78 2.67 -4.04 2.40
C ALA A 78 3.11 -2.85 1.56
N THR A 79 2.66 -1.65 1.93
CA THR A 79 3.06 -0.38 1.30
C THR A 79 3.27 0.71 2.35
N GLY A 80 3.90 1.82 1.97
CA GLY A 80 3.74 3.07 2.74
C GLY A 80 2.26 3.51 2.77
N ALA A 81 1.82 4.10 3.88
CA ALA A 81 0.47 4.61 4.04
C ALA A 81 0.36 6.10 3.62
N ARG A 82 -0.79 6.73 3.92
CA ARG A 82 -1.00 8.15 3.63
C ARG A 82 -0.03 9.05 4.39
N HIS A 83 0.28 8.74 5.64
CA HIS A 83 1.38 9.35 6.38
C HIS A 83 2.67 8.55 6.11
N SER A 84 3.75 9.20 5.69
CA SER A 84 4.95 8.49 5.19
C SER A 84 5.75 7.72 6.26
N ALA A 85 5.40 7.86 7.54
CA ALA A 85 5.96 7.05 8.63
C ALA A 85 5.16 5.77 8.93
N ASP A 86 3.96 5.63 8.35
CA ASP A 86 3.05 4.52 8.63
C ASP A 86 3.05 3.52 7.48
N ILE A 87 2.66 2.27 7.78
CA ILE A 87 2.60 1.16 6.81
C ILE A 87 1.15 0.75 6.62
N ALA A 88 0.73 0.53 5.37
CA ALA A 88 -0.58 0.00 5.03
C ALA A 88 -0.45 -1.45 4.52
N ILE A 89 -1.38 -2.30 4.92
CA ILE A 89 -1.49 -3.69 4.46
C ILE A 89 -2.77 -3.86 3.66
N TYR A 90 -2.66 -4.56 2.53
CA TYR A 90 -3.76 -4.88 1.63
C TYR A 90 -3.84 -6.39 1.41
N ARG A 91 -5.06 -6.92 1.30
CA ARG A 91 -5.31 -8.30 0.89
C ARG A 91 -5.13 -8.44 -0.62
N LEU A 92 -4.48 -9.50 -1.05
CA LEU A 92 -4.38 -9.91 -2.45
C LEU A 92 -5.35 -11.07 -2.74
N PRO A 93 -5.85 -11.18 -3.98
CA PRO A 93 -5.59 -10.30 -5.13
C PRO A 93 -6.53 -9.09 -5.21
N THR A 94 -7.48 -8.94 -4.28
CA THR A 94 -8.56 -7.95 -4.36
C THR A 94 -8.09 -6.51 -4.14
N LEU A 95 -6.93 -6.34 -3.50
CA LEU A 95 -6.39 -5.05 -3.03
C LEU A 95 -7.33 -4.38 -2.03
N ASP A 96 -8.10 -5.19 -1.30
CA ASP A 96 -8.91 -4.69 -0.19
C ASP A 96 -7.99 -4.25 0.94
N PRO A 97 -8.18 -3.04 1.48
CA PRO A 97 -7.37 -2.59 2.59
C PRO A 97 -7.64 -3.42 3.85
N LEU A 98 -6.57 -3.84 4.53
CA LEU A 98 -6.63 -4.70 5.71
C LEU A 98 -6.42 -3.89 7.01
N CYS A 99 -5.28 -3.19 7.13
CA CYS A 99 -4.95 -2.43 8.34
C CYS A 99 -3.86 -1.37 8.08
N ILE A 100 -3.63 -0.50 9.07
CA ILE A 100 -2.50 0.44 9.12
C ILE A 100 -1.68 0.17 10.38
N GLY A 101 -0.37 -0.01 10.20
CA GLY A 101 0.61 -0.01 11.29
C GLY A 101 1.09 1.42 11.55
N GLU A 102 0.72 1.98 12.70
CA GLU A 102 1.03 3.36 13.08
C GLU A 102 1.98 3.43 14.29
N ASN A 103 2.56 4.61 14.52
CA ASN A 103 3.31 4.99 15.74
C ASN A 103 4.66 4.29 15.98
N ALA A 104 5.07 3.32 15.16
CA ALA A 104 6.39 2.72 15.30
C ALA A 104 7.51 3.66 14.83
N HIS A 105 7.27 4.38 13.72
CA HIS A 105 8.22 5.35 13.16
C HIS A 105 7.78 6.79 13.36
N ARG A 106 8.76 7.69 13.44
CA ARG A 106 8.57 9.15 13.59
C ARG A 106 8.95 9.95 12.35
N ASP A 107 9.48 9.28 11.34
CA ASP A 107 9.91 9.86 10.07
C ASP A 107 9.74 8.80 8.97
N TRP A 108 10.05 9.15 7.73
CA TRP A 108 9.72 8.39 6.52
C TRP A 108 10.26 6.97 6.53
N VAL A 109 9.40 6.02 6.19
CA VAL A 109 9.79 4.64 5.86
C VAL A 109 10.38 4.63 4.46
N PHE A 110 11.59 4.09 4.34
CA PHE A 110 12.28 3.97 3.06
C PHE A 110 12.23 2.56 2.49
N ASP A 111 12.19 1.55 3.34
CA ASP A 111 12.21 0.17 2.90
C ASP A 111 11.48 -0.77 3.86
N MET A 112 11.05 -1.92 3.35
CA MET A 112 10.35 -2.96 4.07
C MET A 112 10.73 -4.33 3.52
N CYS A 113 10.60 -5.39 4.33
CA CYS A 113 10.83 -6.76 3.90
C CYS A 113 10.00 -7.74 4.74
N TRP A 114 9.35 -8.69 4.06
CA TRP A 114 8.62 -9.78 4.71
C TRP A 114 9.59 -10.90 5.10
N LEU A 115 9.45 -11.41 6.32
CA LEU A 115 10.08 -12.66 6.74
C LEU A 115 9.23 -13.85 6.26
N ASP A 116 7.94 -13.79 6.53
CA ASP A 116 6.94 -14.81 6.20
C ASP A 116 5.58 -14.13 5.93
N ASP A 117 4.49 -14.89 6.04
CA ASP A 117 3.14 -14.39 5.78
C ASP A 117 2.55 -13.53 6.90
N GLN A 118 3.24 -13.42 8.04
CA GLN A 118 2.78 -12.68 9.22
C GLN A 118 3.74 -11.59 9.64
N PHE A 119 5.05 -11.77 9.46
CA PHE A 119 6.07 -10.87 10.00
C PHE A 119 6.72 -10.02 8.93
N LEU A 120 6.74 -8.71 9.17
CA LEU A 120 7.35 -7.69 8.31
C LEU A 120 8.33 -6.86 9.13
N VAL A 121 9.43 -6.43 8.51
CA VAL A 121 10.35 -5.45 9.06
C VAL A 121 10.33 -4.20 8.18
N SER A 122 10.40 -3.02 8.78
CA SER A 122 10.58 -1.74 8.08
C SER A 122 11.75 -0.95 8.62
N GLY A 123 12.37 -0.14 7.76
CA GLY A 123 13.43 0.82 8.12
C GLY A 123 13.05 2.25 7.80
N SER A 124 13.35 3.17 8.71
CA SER A 124 12.96 4.58 8.62
C SER A 124 14.14 5.53 8.75
N ARG A 125 13.95 6.75 8.22
CA ARG A 125 14.81 7.91 8.41
C ARG A 125 15.04 8.26 9.88
N ASP A 126 14.13 7.85 10.76
CA ASP A 126 14.23 8.07 12.20
C ASP A 126 15.31 7.23 12.89
N THR A 127 16.15 6.52 12.11
CA THR A 127 17.26 5.65 12.55
C THR A 127 16.82 4.36 13.23
N LYS A 128 15.55 3.96 13.09
CA LYS A 128 15.00 2.75 13.70
C LYS A 128 14.50 1.74 12.67
N LEU A 129 14.47 0.50 13.13
CA LEU A 129 13.68 -0.57 12.54
C LEU A 129 12.39 -0.76 13.34
N ALA A 130 11.34 -1.19 12.68
CA ALA A 130 10.12 -1.66 13.33
C ALA A 130 9.82 -3.09 12.87
N LEU A 131 9.42 -3.93 13.83
CA LEU A 131 8.94 -5.28 13.58
C LEU A 131 7.42 -5.25 13.69
N TRP A 132 6.77 -5.81 12.68
CA TRP A 132 5.32 -5.85 12.57
C TRP A 132 4.87 -7.29 12.53
N ARG A 133 3.71 -7.53 13.12
CA ARG A 133 2.99 -8.79 12.98
C ARG A 133 1.59 -8.50 12.47
N VAL A 134 1.27 -9.07 11.33
CA VAL A 134 -0.08 -9.09 10.76
C VAL A 134 -0.75 -10.37 11.22
N ASN A 135 -1.83 -10.23 11.96
CA ASN A 135 -2.66 -11.36 12.39
C ASN A 135 -4.12 -11.05 12.12
N GLU A 136 -4.63 -11.55 11.00
CA GLU A 136 -6.00 -11.32 10.55
C GLU A 136 -7.05 -11.77 11.57
N ASP A 137 -6.79 -12.85 12.31
CA ASP A 137 -7.72 -13.38 13.33
C ASP A 137 -7.98 -12.39 14.47
N THR A 138 -7.07 -11.43 14.66
CA THR A 138 -7.17 -10.41 15.71
C THR A 138 -7.55 -9.03 15.18
N MET A 139 -7.78 -8.89 13.87
CA MET A 139 -8.16 -7.62 13.26
C MET A 139 -9.68 -7.45 13.29
N GLU A 140 -10.14 -6.36 13.88
CA GLU A 140 -11.54 -5.95 13.80
C GLU A 140 -11.77 -5.20 12.48
N PHE A 141 -12.52 -5.82 11.57
CA PHE A 141 -12.93 -5.15 10.34
C PHE A 141 -14.20 -4.34 10.58
N PRO A 142 -14.28 -3.08 10.11
CA PRO A 142 -15.54 -2.38 10.05
C PRO A 142 -16.52 -3.18 9.18
N VAL A 143 -17.57 -3.72 9.77
CA VAL A 143 -18.65 -4.38 9.02
C VAL A 143 -19.27 -3.31 8.13
N ALA A 144 -19.28 -3.55 6.81
CA ALA A 144 -19.93 -2.66 5.87
C ALA A 144 -21.39 -2.45 6.30
N ALA A 145 -21.79 -1.20 6.51
CA ALA A 145 -23.16 -0.87 6.88
C ALA A 145 -24.12 -1.42 5.80
N SER A 146 -24.92 -2.42 6.16
CA SER A 146 -26.00 -2.91 5.32
C SER A 146 -26.97 -1.77 5.08
N LYS A 147 -27.10 -1.32 3.84
CA LYS A 147 -28.22 -0.46 3.42
C LYS A 147 -29.48 -1.32 3.32
N ASP A 148 -29.98 -1.77 4.46
CA ASP A 148 -31.33 -2.32 4.57
C ASP A 148 -32.19 -1.31 5.32
N GLY A 149 -32.89 -0.50 4.54
CA GLY A 149 -33.81 0.53 4.99
C GLY A 149 -34.87 0.79 3.92
N ALA A 150 -35.63 -0.27 3.65
CA ALA A 150 -37.01 -0.30 3.16
C ALA A 150 -37.47 0.79 2.17
N GLU A 151 -37.55 0.41 0.90
CA GLU A 151 -38.77 0.68 0.12
C GLU A 151 -39.90 -0.21 0.68
N GLY A 152 -41.07 0.37 0.96
CA GLY A 152 -42.26 -0.38 1.36
C GLY A 152 -43.37 0.52 1.92
N ASP A 153 -44.26 0.94 1.01
CA ASP A 153 -45.63 1.51 1.15
C ASP A 153 -45.90 2.73 2.05
#